data_AF-A0A8B7U6V0-F1
#
_entry.id   AF-A0A8B7U6V0-F1
#
_cell.length_a   1.000
_cell.length_b   1.000
_cell.length_c   1.000
_cell.angle_alpha   90.00
_cell.angle_beta   90.00
_cell.angle_gamma   90.00
#
_symmetry.space_group_name_H-M   'P 1'
#
loop_
_entity.id
_entity.type
_entity.pdbx_description
1 polymer ?
#
loop_
_entity_poly.entity_id
_entity_poly.type
_entity_poly.pdbx_seq_one_letter_code
_entity_poly.pdbx_strand_id
1 'polypeptide(L)'
;MGAARWLALGSVLALAGLREGRLVREPEAGFGECDRFFYAQSPPAGPDAGPHLRVCQRFQGVERFATLYSTRDRVPILSAFRAARPAPGRAQPRWLVEPQV
;
A
#
# COMPACT_ATOMS: atom_id res chain seq x y z
N MET A 1 35.19 -8.50 17.97
CA MET A 1 33.71 -8.56 18.07
C MET A 1 33.04 -7.33 17.41
N GLY A 2 33.54 -6.85 16.27
CA GLY A 2 33.05 -5.60 15.63
C GLY A 2 32.26 -5.86 14.35
N ALA A 3 32.81 -6.64 13.41
CA ALA A 3 32.26 -6.79 12.06
C ALA A 3 30.87 -7.47 11.97
N ALA A 4 30.59 -8.43 12.85
CA ALA A 4 29.32 -9.17 12.83
C ALA A 4 28.09 -8.28 13.15
N ARG A 5 28.24 -7.24 13.98
CA ARG A 5 27.15 -6.30 14.30
C ARG A 5 26.85 -5.36 13.12
N TRP A 6 27.86 -4.97 12.32
CA TRP A 6 27.67 -4.11 11.15
C TRP A 6 26.96 -4.83 10.00
N LEU A 7 27.32 -6.11 9.76
CA LEU A 7 26.66 -6.93 8.73
C LEU A 7 25.19 -7.21 9.08
N ALA A 8 24.88 -7.47 10.35
CA ALA A 8 23.51 -7.67 10.80
C ALA A 8 22.64 -6.41 10.64
N LEU A 9 23.18 -5.22 10.98
CA LEU A 9 22.47 -3.95 10.82
C LEU A 9 22.22 -3.59 9.34
N GLY A 10 23.19 -3.84 8.46
CA GLY A 10 23.04 -3.62 7.01
C GLY A 10 21.93 -4.48 6.39
N SER A 11 21.85 -5.76 6.77
CA SER A 11 20.81 -6.68 6.28
C SER A 11 19.41 -6.31 6.77
N VAL A 12 19.26 -5.86 8.02
CA VAL A 12 17.97 -5.41 8.57
C VAL A 12 17.47 -4.14 7.87
N LEU A 13 18.38 -3.20 7.56
CA LEU A 13 18.05 -1.99 6.80
C LEU A 13 17.62 -2.30 5.35
N ALA A 14 18.28 -3.24 4.68
CA ALA A 14 17.91 -3.66 3.33
C ALA A 14 16.51 -4.28 3.26
N LEU A 15 16.11 -5.06 4.27
CA LEU A 15 14.78 -5.67 4.36
C LEU A 15 13.66 -4.65 4.65
N ALA A 16 13.98 -3.49 5.24
CA ALA A 16 13.01 -2.43 5.46
C ALA A 16 12.61 -1.69 4.18
N GLY A 17 13.43 -1.74 3.12
CA GLY A 17 13.16 -1.10 1.83
C GLY A 17 12.22 -1.90 0.91
N LEU A 18 12.03 -3.20 1.16
CA LEU A 18 11.20 -4.10 0.35
C LEU A 18 9.73 -4.15 0.80
N ARG A 19 9.24 -3.10 1.48
CA ARG A 19 7.84 -3.06 1.90
C ARG A 19 6.97 -2.73 0.70
N GLU A 20 6.27 -3.74 0.21
CA GLU A 20 5.26 -3.65 -0.84
C GLU A 20 3.98 -2.89 -0.38
N GLY A 21 4.04 -2.19 0.75
CA GLY A 21 2.96 -1.34 1.24
C GLY A 21 3.46 -0.45 2.37
N ARG A 22 3.11 0.83 2.31
CA ARG A 22 3.39 1.85 3.33
C ARG A 22 2.11 2.11 4.13
N LEU A 23 2.19 1.92 5.45
CA LEU A 23 1.13 2.38 6.36
C LEU A 23 1.26 3.89 6.54
N VAL A 24 0.23 4.63 6.14
CA VAL A 24 0.14 6.08 6.33
C VAL A 24 -0.40 6.33 7.73
N ARG A 25 0.35 7.08 8.52
CA ARG A 25 0.03 7.40 9.91
C ARG A 25 -0.16 8.90 10.07
N GLU A 26 -0.92 9.28 11.08
CA GLU A 26 -0.99 10.68 11.51
C GLU A 26 0.43 11.24 11.78
N PRO A 27 0.71 12.51 11.44
CA PRO A 27 -0.22 13.58 11.04
C PRO A 27 -0.50 13.66 9.52
N GLU A 28 -0.04 12.70 8.73
CA GLU A 28 -0.20 12.73 7.26
C GLU A 28 -1.66 12.45 6.88
N ALA A 29 -2.31 13.46 6.29
CA ALA A 29 -3.67 13.33 5.77
C ALA A 29 -3.72 12.39 4.56
N GLY A 30 -4.89 11.78 4.32
CA GLY A 30 -5.10 10.94 3.15
C GLY A 30 -4.26 9.67 3.12
N PHE A 31 -3.79 9.30 1.93
CA PHE A 31 -3.03 8.09 1.62
C PHE A 31 -1.62 8.40 1.14
N GLY A 32 -1.09 9.59 1.43
CA GLY A 32 0.28 9.98 1.10
C GLY A 32 0.51 10.03 -0.40
N GLU A 33 1.54 9.34 -0.89
CA GLU A 33 1.88 9.33 -2.33
C GLU A 33 0.76 8.72 -3.19
N CYS A 34 -0.10 7.92 -2.58
CA CYS A 34 -1.24 7.28 -3.23
C CYS A 34 -2.45 8.21 -3.39
N ASP A 35 -2.45 9.43 -2.85
CA ASP A 35 -3.55 10.40 -3.05
C ASP A 35 -3.79 10.72 -4.53
N ARG A 36 -2.76 10.56 -5.37
CA ARG A 36 -2.84 10.68 -6.82
C ARG A 36 -3.91 9.79 -7.48
N PHE A 37 -4.35 8.72 -6.81
CA PHE A 37 -5.39 7.83 -7.34
C PHE A 37 -6.81 8.37 -7.16
N PHE A 38 -7.02 9.36 -6.30
CA PHE A 38 -8.31 10.01 -6.12
C PHE A 38 -8.49 11.17 -7.11
N TYR A 39 -9.74 11.45 -7.46
CA TYR A 39 -10.07 12.63 -8.24
C TYR A 39 -9.62 13.89 -7.48
N ALA A 40 -8.95 14.80 -8.20
CA ALA A 40 -8.37 16.02 -7.63
C ALA A 40 -7.47 15.80 -6.39
N GLN A 41 -6.92 14.58 -6.20
CA GLN A 41 -6.15 14.22 -5.01
C GLN A 41 -6.93 14.38 -3.69
N SER A 42 -8.25 14.23 -3.76
CA SER A 42 -9.16 14.39 -2.62
C SER A 42 -9.70 13.02 -2.16
N PRO A 43 -9.01 12.33 -1.24
CA PRO A 43 -9.49 11.07 -0.70
C PRO A 43 -10.77 11.27 0.14
N PRO A 44 -11.73 10.33 0.09
CA PRO A 44 -12.85 10.36 1.01
C PRO A 44 -12.37 10.09 2.45
N ALA A 45 -13.04 10.68 3.44
CA ALA A 45 -12.75 10.41 4.85
C ALA A 45 -12.94 8.93 5.23
N GLY A 46 -13.77 8.21 4.46
CA GLY A 46 -14.19 6.84 4.76
C GLY A 46 -15.36 6.82 5.75
N PRO A 47 -15.86 5.64 6.11
CA PRO A 47 -16.86 5.50 7.15
C PRO A 47 -16.27 5.80 8.53
N ASP A 48 -17.10 6.32 9.46
CA ASP A 48 -16.72 6.61 10.86
C ASP A 48 -16.48 5.34 11.72
N ALA A 49 -16.40 4.17 11.10
CA ALA A 49 -16.63 2.88 11.73
C ALA A 49 -15.34 2.17 12.20
N GLY A 50 -14.64 2.73 13.19
CA GLY A 50 -13.60 2.03 13.95
C GLY A 50 -12.17 2.17 13.42
N PRO A 51 -11.22 1.34 13.91
CA PRO A 51 -9.81 1.48 13.55
C PRO A 51 -9.58 1.13 12.08
N HIS A 52 -9.29 2.17 11.30
CA HIS A 52 -8.96 2.04 9.89
C HIS A 52 -7.48 2.32 9.67
N LEU A 53 -6.85 1.51 8.82
CA LEU A 53 -5.51 1.77 8.34
C LEU A 53 -5.58 2.34 6.93
N ARG A 54 -4.85 3.42 6.70
CA ARG A 54 -4.63 3.99 5.37
C ARG A 54 -3.34 3.36 4.82
N VAL A 55 -3.45 2.62 3.73
CA VAL A 55 -2.33 1.88 3.14
C VAL A 55 -2.07 2.41 1.74
N CYS A 56 -0.83 2.83 1.49
CA CYS A 56 -0.33 3.09 0.14
C CYS A 56 0.41 1.84 -0.35
N GLN A 57 -0.25 1.02 -1.16
CA GLN A 57 0.26 -0.26 -1.64
C GLN A 57 1.20 -0.04 -2.82
N ARG A 58 2.32 -0.77 -2.80
CA ARG A 58 3.38 -0.66 -3.79
C ARG A 58 3.67 -2.04 -4.38
N PHE A 59 4.01 -2.07 -5.65
CA PHE A 59 4.57 -3.24 -6.30
C PHE A 59 5.85 -2.84 -7.00
N GLN A 60 6.95 -3.52 -6.67
CA GLN A 60 8.29 -3.18 -7.18
C GLN A 60 8.68 -1.71 -6.90
N GLY A 61 8.29 -1.21 -5.72
CA GLY A 61 8.57 0.15 -5.28
C GLY A 61 7.68 1.23 -5.92
N VAL A 62 6.73 0.87 -6.79
CA VAL A 62 5.81 1.81 -7.44
C VAL A 62 4.43 1.71 -6.81
N GLU A 63 3.80 2.84 -6.49
CA GLU A 63 2.44 2.85 -5.94
C GLU A 63 1.43 2.30 -6.95
N ARG A 64 0.55 1.41 -6.48
CA ARG A 64 -0.49 0.76 -7.29
C ARG A 64 -1.90 1.06 -6.80
N PHE A 65 -2.11 1.07 -5.48
CA PHE A 65 -3.43 1.24 -4.87
C PHE A 65 -3.35 2.06 -3.58
N ALA A 66 -4.37 2.90 -3.35
CA ALA A 66 -4.69 3.46 -2.04
C ALA A 66 -5.78 2.60 -1.41
N THR A 67 -5.58 2.04 -0.22
CA THR A 67 -6.56 1.15 0.42
C THR A 67 -6.86 1.57 1.85
N LEU A 68 -8.15 1.76 2.15
CA LEU A 68 -8.68 1.93 3.51
C LEU A 68 -9.05 0.54 4.05
N TYR A 69 -8.32 0.08 5.05
CA TYR A 69 -8.44 -1.28 5.58
C TYR A 69 -9.09 -1.28 6.96
N SER A 70 -10.15 -2.07 7.15
CA SER A 70 -10.74 -2.34 8.47
C SER A 70 -9.91 -3.41 9.18
N THR A 71 -9.27 -3.07 10.30
CA THR A 71 -8.59 -4.09 11.11
C THR A 71 -9.57 -4.93 11.92
N ARG A 72 -10.79 -4.42 12.16
CA ARG A 72 -11.86 -5.15 12.83
C ARG A 72 -12.35 -6.30 11.95
N ASP A 73 -12.76 -5.96 10.73
CA ASP A 73 -13.43 -6.89 9.82
C ASP A 73 -12.44 -7.62 8.91
N ARG A 74 -11.17 -7.20 8.93
CA ARG A 74 -10.06 -7.75 8.13
C ARG A 74 -10.31 -7.68 6.62
N VAL A 75 -10.98 -6.61 6.17
CA VAL A 75 -11.31 -6.38 4.76
C VAL A 75 -10.91 -4.96 4.30
N PRO A 76 -10.55 -4.79 3.01
CA PRO A 76 -10.48 -3.47 2.40
C PRO A 76 -11.90 -2.90 2.28
N ILE A 77 -12.15 -1.77 2.94
CA ILE A 77 -13.42 -1.04 2.84
C ILE A 77 -13.50 -0.33 1.48
N LEU A 78 -12.38 0.28 1.08
CA LEU A 78 -12.27 1.07 -0.13
C LEU A 78 -10.86 0.93 -0.68
N SER A 79 -10.76 0.77 -2.01
CA SER A 79 -9.50 0.82 -2.74
C SER A 79 -9.64 1.74 -3.94
N ALA A 80 -8.62 2.57 -4.19
CA ALA A 80 -8.55 3.47 -5.34
C ALA A 80 -7.27 3.24 -6.14
N PHE A 81 -7.41 3.23 -7.45
CA PHE A 81 -6.32 3.09 -8.41
C PHE A 81 -6.67 3.78 -9.72
N ARG A 82 -5.66 4.06 -10.55
CA ARG A 82 -5.88 4.49 -11.93
C ARG A 82 -5.75 3.29 -12.85
N ALA A 83 -6.85 2.90 -13.48
CA ALA A 83 -6.82 1.87 -14.50
C ALA A 83 -5.93 2.32 -15.66
N ALA A 84 -4.99 1.46 -16.06
CA ALA A 84 -4.28 1.64 -17.32
C ALA A 84 -5.28 1.51 -18.48
N ARG A 85 -4.91 2.02 -19.66
CA ARG A 85 -5.68 1.75 -20.88
C ARG A 85 -5.90 0.23 -21.01
N PRO A 86 -7.08 -0.23 -21.44
CA PRO A 86 -7.32 -1.64 -21.66
C PRO A 86 -6.23 -2.20 -22.58
N ALA A 87 -5.32 -2.98 -22.03
CA ALA A 87 -4.39 -3.76 -22.83
C ALA A 87 -5.15 -4.98 -23.36
N PRO A 88 -4.89 -5.44 -24.59
CA PRO A 88 -5.37 -6.73 -25.05
C PRO A 88 -4.64 -7.83 -24.25
N GLY A 89 -5.11 -8.06 -23.02
CA GLY A 89 -4.60 -9.06 -22.10
C GLY A 89 -5.79 -9.75 -21.45
N ARG A 90 -5.76 -11.08 -21.40
CA ARG A 90 -6.75 -11.84 -20.62
C ARG A 90 -6.56 -11.49 -19.15
N ALA A 91 -7.67 -11.25 -18.44
CA ALA A 91 -7.67 -11.22 -16.99
C ALA A 91 -6.98 -12.48 -16.46
N GLN A 92 -6.11 -12.34 -15.45
CA GLN A 92 -5.44 -13.46 -14.83
C GLN A 92 -6.52 -14.39 -14.22
N PRO A 93 -6.63 -15.66 -14.63
CA PRO A 93 -7.72 -16.52 -14.17
C PRO A 93 -7.55 -17.00 -12.71
N ARG A 94 -6.38 -16.75 -12.11
CA ARG A 94 -6.10 -17.09 -10.71
C ARG A 94 -6.26 -15.86 -9.83
N TRP A 95 -6.80 -16.06 -8.63
CA TRP A 95 -6.72 -15.08 -7.56
C TRP A 95 -5.26 -14.79 -7.21
N LEU A 96 -4.94 -13.51 -7.07
CA LEU A 96 -3.66 -13.03 -6.60
C LEU A 96 -3.87 -12.36 -5.25
N VAL A 97 -2.92 -12.56 -4.35
CA VAL A 97 -2.86 -11.93 -3.04
C VAL A 97 -1.96 -10.71 -3.18
N GLU A 98 -2.43 -9.52 -2.80
CA GLU A 98 -1.53 -8.38 -2.72
C GLU A 98 -0.36 -8.70 -1.79
N PRO A 99 0.88 -8.35 -2.16
CA PRO A 99 1.25 -7.35 -3.16
C PRO A 99 1.67 -7.93 -4.53
N GLN A 100 1.15 -9.09 -4.92
CA GLN A 100 1.54 -9.74 -6.18
C GLN A 100 1.08 -8.99 -7.46
N VAL A 101 0.41 -7.84 -7.31
CA VAL A 101 -0.20 -7.00 -8.36
C VAL A 101 0.09 -5.52 -8.15
#